data_AF-A0A377APA3-F1
#
_entry.id   AF-A0A377APA3-F1
#
_cell.length_a   1.000
_cell.length_b   1.000
_cell.length_c   1.000
_cell.angle_alpha   90.00
_cell.angle_beta   90.00
_cell.angle_gamma   90.00
#
_symmetry.space_group_name_H-M   'P 1'
#
loop_
_entity.id
_entity.type
_entity.pdbx_description
1 polymer ?
#
loop_
_entity_poly.entity_id
_entity_poly.type
_entity_poly.pdbx_seq_one_letter_code
_entity_poly.pdbx_strand_id
1 'polypeptide(L)'
;MFHKVLPMADMGFWYHFGILFEALFILTALDAGTRSGRFMLQDLLGNFIPFLKKNRFSGCRYHRYCGLCGSVGYLLYQGVVDPLGGVKSLWPLFGISNQMLAAVALVLGHRCAD
;
A
#
# COMPACT_ATOMS: atom_id res chain seq x y z
N MET A 1 35.74 -16.58 0.17
CA MET A 1 36.09 -16.69 -1.27
C MET A 1 35.64 -15.45 -2.06
N PHE A 2 34.45 -14.90 -1.79
CA PHE A 2 33.90 -13.71 -2.49
C PHE A 2 34.52 -12.34 -2.14
N HIS A 3 35.29 -12.23 -1.05
CA HIS A 3 35.90 -10.98 -0.60
C HIS A 3 37.10 -10.49 -1.46
N LYS A 4 37.58 -11.30 -2.42
CA LYS A 4 38.75 -10.97 -3.27
C LYS A 4 38.41 -10.57 -4.70
N VAL A 5 37.15 -10.66 -5.13
CA VAL A 5 36.73 -10.37 -6.51
C VAL A 5 36.03 -9.01 -6.63
N LEU A 6 35.47 -8.47 -5.55
CA LEU A 6 34.86 -7.14 -5.50
C LEU A 6 35.29 -6.42 -4.22
N PRO A 7 36.37 -5.61 -4.23
CA PRO A 7 36.85 -4.91 -3.03
C PRO A 7 35.86 -3.83 -2.51
N MET A 8 34.75 -3.60 -3.21
CA MET A 8 33.68 -2.66 -2.83
C MET A 8 32.36 -3.35 -2.44
N ALA A 9 32.30 -4.69 -2.45
CA ALA A 9 31.16 -5.43 -1.91
C ALA A 9 31.28 -5.54 -0.38
N ASP A 10 31.42 -4.38 0.26
CA ASP A 10 31.48 -4.24 1.71
C ASP A 10 30.05 -4.33 2.29
N MET A 11 29.94 -4.53 3.60
CA MET A 11 28.66 -4.60 4.32
C MET A 11 27.69 -3.46 3.93
N GLY A 12 28.22 -2.28 3.61
CA GLY A 12 27.47 -1.11 3.13
C GLY A 12 26.65 -1.34 1.84
N PHE A 13 27.11 -2.18 0.91
CA PHE A 13 26.35 -2.55 -0.29
C PHE A 13 25.12 -3.39 0.08
N TRP A 14 25.28 -4.37 0.97
CA TRP A 14 24.17 -5.21 1.43
C TRP A 14 23.16 -4.43 2.25
N TYR A 15 23.60 -3.46 3.06
CA TYR A 15 22.69 -2.53 3.76
C TYR A 15 21.90 -1.66 2.77
N HIS A 16 22.56 -1.09 1.76
CA HIS A 16 21.85 -0.31 0.73
C HIS A 16 20.87 -1.17 -0.05
N PHE A 17 21.26 -2.37 -0.46
CA PHE A 17 20.40 -3.28 -1.20
C PHE A 17 19.15 -3.68 -0.38
N GLY A 18 19.31 -4.00 0.91
CA GLY A 18 18.20 -4.33 1.80
C GLY A 18 17.21 -3.18 1.96
N ILE A 19 17.71 -1.97 2.24
CA ILE A 19 16.87 -0.78 2.41
C ILE A 19 16.18 -0.38 1.10
N LEU A 20 16.86 -0.46 -0.05
CA LEU A 20 16.27 -0.19 -1.36
C LEU A 20 15.16 -1.18 -1.69
N PHE A 21 15.37 -2.47 -1.43
CA PHE A 21 14.37 -3.50 -1.66
C PHE A 21 13.13 -3.27 -0.79
N GLU A 22 13.32 -3.00 0.50
CA GLU A 22 12.24 -2.70 1.44
C GLU A 22 11.48 -1.42 1.02
N ALA A 23 12.20 -0.37 0.64
CA ALA A 23 11.63 0.88 0.16
C ALA A 23 10.83 0.70 -1.13
N LEU A 24 11.33 -0.07 -2.11
CA LEU A 24 10.59 -0.38 -3.34
C LEU A 24 9.33 -1.20 -3.06
N PHE A 25 9.41 -2.16 -2.14
CA PHE A 25 8.25 -2.96 -1.73
C PHE A 25 7.15 -2.08 -1.13
N ILE A 26 7.51 -1.21 -0.18
CA ILE A 26 6.57 -0.25 0.42
C ILE A 26 6.04 0.73 -0.62
N LEU A 27 6.90 1.27 -1.49
CA LEU A 27 6.51 2.21 -2.54
C LEU A 27 5.54 1.58 -3.54
N THR A 28 5.74 0.30 -3.89
CA THR A 28 4.84 -0.45 -4.77
C THR A 28 3.47 -0.64 -4.11
N ALA A 29 3.44 -1.05 -2.84
CA ALA A 29 2.20 -1.18 -2.08
C ALA A 29 1.46 0.16 -1.96
N LEU A 30 2.21 1.25 -1.76
CA LEU A 30 1.67 2.60 -1.64
C LEU A 30 1.15 3.15 -2.97
N ASP A 31 1.84 2.91 -4.07
CA ASP A 31 1.40 3.30 -5.42
C ASP A 31 0.12 2.55 -5.81
N ALA A 32 0.11 1.23 -5.66
CA ALA A 32 -1.08 0.41 -5.90
C ALA A 32 -2.25 0.80 -4.98
N GLY A 33 -1.95 1.05 -3.70
CA GLY A 33 -2.94 1.43 -2.68
C GLY A 33 -3.54 2.82 -2.90
N THR A 34 -2.75 3.81 -3.35
CA THR A 34 -3.30 5.14 -3.69
C THR A 34 -4.09 5.10 -5.00
N ARG A 35 -3.73 4.23 -5.94
CA ARG A 35 -4.50 4.02 -7.17
C ARG A 35 -5.87 3.40 -6.90
N SER A 36 -5.93 2.32 -6.11
CA SER A 36 -7.19 1.65 -5.75
C SER A 36 -8.00 2.45 -4.72
N GLY A 37 -7.32 3.09 -3.78
CA GLY A 37 -7.91 3.86 -2.68
C GLY A 37 -8.80 5.01 -3.14
N ARG A 38 -8.52 5.65 -4.30
CA ARG A 38 -9.43 6.67 -4.87
C ARG A 38 -10.83 6.14 -5.16
N PHE A 39 -10.91 4.91 -5.67
CA PHE A 39 -12.18 4.29 -6.00
C PHE A 39 -12.87 3.74 -4.75
N MET A 40 -12.12 3.12 -3.84
CA MET A 40 -12.65 2.59 -2.58
C MET A 40 -13.16 3.72 -1.66
N LEU A 41 -12.43 4.83 -1.56
CA LEU A 41 -12.82 5.99 -0.75
C LEU A 41 -14.05 6.70 -1.34
N GLN A 42 -14.17 6.73 -2.67
CA GLN A 42 -15.38 7.23 -3.33
C GLN A 42 -16.59 6.34 -3.05
N ASP A 43 -16.42 5.02 -3.08
CA ASP A 43 -17.51 4.07 -2.82
C ASP A 43 -17.98 4.14 -1.36
N LEU A 44 -17.03 4.18 -0.42
CA LEU A 44 -17.31 4.31 1.01
C LEU A 44 -18.00 5.63 1.36
N LEU A 45 -17.43 6.77 0.96
CA LEU A 45 -18.02 8.08 1.26
C LEU A 45 -19.32 8.33 0.48
N GLY A 46 -19.44 7.76 -0.72
CA GLY A 46 -20.66 7.83 -1.53
C GLY A 46 -21.84 7.06 -0.94
N ASN A 47 -21.59 6.07 -0.08
CA ASN A 47 -22.62 5.35 0.67
C ASN A 47 -23.17 6.16 1.86
N PHE A 48 -22.31 6.89 2.58
CA PHE A 48 -22.74 7.71 3.73
C PHE A 48 -23.26 9.10 3.34
N ILE A 49 -22.74 9.71 2.28
CA ILE A 49 -23.13 11.06 1.84
C ILE A 49 -23.42 11.02 0.33
N PRO A 50 -24.70 10.94 -0.11
CA PRO A 50 -25.06 10.83 -1.53
C PRO A 50 -24.66 12.05 -2.37
N PHE A 51 -24.30 13.17 -1.74
CA PHE A 51 -23.80 14.37 -2.40
C PHE A 51 -22.36 14.21 -2.94
N LEU A 52 -21.53 13.36 -2.32
CA LEU A 52 -20.18 13.02 -2.79
C LEU A 52 -20.18 12.06 -4.00
N LYS A 53 -21.33 11.45 -4.30
CA LYS A 53 -21.55 10.62 -5.50
C LYS A 53 -21.62 11.45 -6.78
N LYS A 54 -21.97 12.74 -6.70
CA LYS A 54 -22.05 13.66 -7.85
C LYS A 54 -20.66 14.17 -8.25
N ASN A 55 -20.04 13.48 -9.21
CA ASN A 55 -18.76 13.81 -9.84
C ASN A 55 -18.70 15.16 -10.61
N ARG A 56 -19.69 16.06 -10.44
CA ARG A 56 -19.89 17.25 -11.27
C ARG A 56 -19.12 18.48 -10.81
N PHE A 57 -18.62 18.51 -9.57
CA PHE A 57 -17.82 19.62 -9.04
C PHE A 57 -16.35 19.23 -8.86
N SER A 58 -15.44 20.03 -9.42
CA SER A 58 -13.99 19.90 -9.24
C SER A 58 -13.57 19.88 -7.76
N GLY A 59 -14.34 20.52 -6.87
CA GLY A 59 -14.11 20.51 -5.42
C GLY A 59 -14.27 19.13 -4.76
N CYS A 60 -15.27 18.33 -5.15
CA CYS A 60 -15.42 16.95 -4.65
C CYS A 60 -14.28 16.04 -5.10
N ARG A 61 -13.68 16.34 -6.26
CA ARG A 61 -12.47 15.64 -6.73
C ARG A 61 -11.28 16.00 -5.85
N TYR A 62 -11.02 17.28 -5.62
CA TYR A 62 -9.93 17.75 -4.77
C TYR A 62 -10.01 17.20 -3.33
N HIS A 63 -11.18 17.21 -2.71
CA HIS A 63 -11.36 16.71 -1.34
C HIS A 63 -11.04 15.21 -1.20
N ARG A 64 -11.33 14.40 -2.23
CA ARG A 64 -10.94 12.97 -2.27
C ARG A 64 -9.43 12.78 -2.38
N TYR A 65 -8.76 13.59 -3.20
CA TYR A 65 -7.29 13.55 -3.29
C TYR A 65 -6.64 14.00 -1.98
N CYS A 66 -7.14 15.08 -1.36
CA CYS A 66 -6.69 15.51 -0.03
C CYS A 66 -6.91 14.43 1.04
N GLY A 67 -8.10 13.82 1.07
CA GLY A 67 -8.40 12.74 2.01
C GLY A 67 -7.50 11.53 1.82
N LEU A 68 -7.24 11.13 0.57
CA LEU A 68 -6.33 10.03 0.28
C LEU A 68 -4.87 10.37 0.67
N CYS A 69 -4.36 11.53 0.27
CA CYS A 69 -3.01 11.97 0.66
C CYS A 69 -2.87 12.09 2.18
N GLY A 70 -3.91 12.55 2.88
CA GLY A 70 -3.94 12.62 4.34
C GLY A 70 -3.94 11.24 4.99
N SER A 71 -4.74 10.30 4.49
CA SER A 71 -4.79 8.92 5.02
C SER A 71 -3.47 8.18 4.86
N VAL A 72 -2.80 8.36 3.72
CA VAL A 72 -1.49 7.74 3.46
C VAL A 72 -0.38 8.44 4.22
N GLY A 73 -0.43 9.78 4.33
CA GLY A 73 0.48 10.55 5.18
C GLY A 73 0.36 10.17 6.66
N TYR A 74 -0.84 9.88 7.13
CA TYR A 74 -1.08 9.39 8.50
C TYR A 74 -0.50 7.98 8.72
N LEU A 75 -0.61 7.09 7.75
CA LEU A 75 0.03 5.76 7.81
C LEU A 75 1.56 5.86 7.85
N LEU A 76 2.17 6.76 7.07
CA LEU A 76 3.61 7.02 7.13
C LEU A 76 4.02 7.60 8.49
N TYR A 77 3.23 8.54 9.03
CA TYR A 77 3.48 9.12 10.34
C TYR A 77 3.40 8.08 11.46
N GLN A 78 2.38 7.21 11.45
CA GLN A 78 2.29 6.10 12.40
C GLN A 78 3.41 5.06 12.21
N GLY A 79 3.87 4.84 10.97
CA GLY A 79 5.01 3.97 10.70
C GLY A 79 6.33 4.46 11.30
N VAL A 80 6.53 5.79 11.38
CA VAL A 80 7.79 6.41 11.87
C VAL A 80 7.76 6.75 13.36
N VAL A 81 6.63 7.25 13.86
CA VAL A 81 6.55 7.83 15.22
C VAL A 81 6.22 6.78 16.28
N ASP A 82 5.61 5.66 15.92
CA ASP A 82 5.08 4.70 16.90
C ASP A 82 6.16 3.70 17.37
N PRO A 83 6.66 3.81 18.62
CA PRO A 83 7.75 2.98 19.14
C PRO A 83 7.33 1.52 19.41
N LEU A 84 6.02 1.23 19.44
CA LEU A 84 5.45 -0.10 19.64
C LEU A 84 5.13 -0.84 18.33
N GLY A 85 5.35 -0.19 17.18
CA GLY A 85 5.58 -0.86 15.90
C GLY A 85 4.45 -0.74 14.89
N GLY A 86 4.45 0.36 14.15
CA GLY A 86 3.72 0.44 12.87
C GLY A 86 4.06 -0.73 11.94
N VAL A 87 5.34 -1.13 11.88
CA VAL A 87 5.80 -2.31 11.12
C VAL A 87 5.21 -3.62 11.64
N LYS A 88 5.05 -3.77 12.97
CA LYS A 88 4.50 -4.99 13.59
C LYS A 88 3.01 -5.17 13.33
N SER A 89 2.28 -4.09 13.11
CA SER A 89 0.87 -4.12 12.69
C SER A 89 0.71 -4.29 11.16
N LEU A 90 1.62 -3.69 10.37
CA LEU A 90 1.64 -3.80 8.91
C LEU A 90 1.93 -5.24 8.43
N TRP A 91 2.79 -5.98 9.12
CA TRP A 91 3.18 -7.33 8.70
C TRP A 91 2.01 -8.35 8.69
N PRO A 92 1.20 -8.47 9.75
CA PRO A 92 -0.06 -9.21 9.71
C PRO A 92 -1.02 -8.75 8.61
N LEU A 93 -1.09 -7.43 8.36
CA LEU A 93 -1.99 -6.86 7.35
C LEU A 93 -1.67 -7.35 5.93
N PHE A 94 -0.38 -7.42 5.58
CA PHE A 94 0.07 -8.00 4.31
C PHE A 94 -0.24 -9.50 4.22
N GLY A 95 -0.07 -10.23 5.32
CA GLY A 95 -0.40 -11.66 5.39
C GLY A 95 -1.89 -11.94 5.11
N ILE A 96 -2.78 -11.20 5.77
CA ILE A 96 -4.24 -11.34 5.60
C ILE A 96 -4.65 -10.90 4.19
N SER A 97 -4.09 -9.80 3.67
CA SER A 97 -4.39 -9.33 2.31
C SER A 97 -4.04 -10.38 1.25
N ASN A 98 -2.91 -11.08 1.38
CA ASN A 98 -2.51 -12.15 0.47
C ASN A 98 -3.43 -13.38 0.56
N GLN A 99 -3.91 -13.71 1.76
CA GLN A 99 -4.90 -14.78 1.95
C GLN A 99 -6.25 -14.42 1.32
N MET A 100 -6.69 -13.17 1.46
CA MET A 100 -7.91 -12.68 0.81
C MET A 100 -7.79 -12.68 -0.72
N LEU A 101 -6.63 -12.29 -1.26
CA LEU A 101 -6.36 -12.37 -2.69
C LEU A 101 -6.42 -13.82 -3.20
N ALA A 102 -5.83 -14.77 -2.46
CA ALA A 102 -5.92 -16.19 -2.78
C ALA A 102 -7.37 -16.71 -2.77
N ALA A 103 -8.18 -16.27 -1.80
CA ALA A 103 -9.60 -16.63 -1.75
C ALA A 103 -10.40 -16.08 -2.94
N VAL A 104 -10.17 -14.82 -3.34
CA VAL A 104 -10.81 -14.24 -4.53
C VAL A 104 -10.37 -14.95 -5.80
N ALA A 105 -9.09 -15.29 -5.93
CA ALA A 105 -8.56 -16.06 -7.06
C ALA A 105 -9.23 -17.44 -7.16
N LEU A 106 -9.46 -18.12 -6.03
CA LEU A 106 -10.17 -19.41 -5.99
C LEU A 106 -11.63 -19.28 -6.47
N VAL A 107 -12.35 -18.26 -5.98
CA VAL A 107 -13.76 -18.03 -6.35
C VAL A 107 -13.91 -17.65 -7.83
N LEU A 108 -12.98 -16.89 -8.39
CA LEU A 108 -12.98 -16.53 -9.81
C LEU A 108 -12.56 -17.72 -10.69
N GLY A 109 -11.56 -18.50 -10.26
CA GLY A 109 -11.13 -19.71 -10.97
C GLY A 109 -12.24 -20.76 -11.10
N HIS A 110 -13.02 -20.96 -10.04
CA HIS A 110 -14.18 -21.89 -10.08
C HIS A 110 -15.25 -21.44 -11.09
N ARG A 111 -15.43 -20.14 -11.30
CA ARG A 111 -16.45 -19.60 -12.22
C ARG A 111 -16.08 -19.67 -13.70
N CYS A 112 -14.84 -20.01 -14.03
CA CYS A 112 -14.35 -20.20 -15.41
C CYS A 112 -14.28 -21.69 -15.83
N ALA A 113 -14.63 -22.61 -14.93
CA ALA A 113 -14.68 -24.04 -15.20
C ALA A 113 -16.08 -24.55 -15.59
N ASP A 114 -17.08 -23.66 -15.55
CA ASP A 114 -18.44 -23.80 -16.12
C ASP A 114 -18.54 -22.98 -17.41
#